data_AF-A0A166D2I7-F1
#
_entry.id   AF-A0A166D2I7-F1
#
_cell.length_a   1.000
_cell.length_b   1.000
_cell.length_c   1.000
_cell.angle_alpha   90.00
_cell.angle_beta   90.00
_cell.angle_gamma   90.00
#
_symmetry.space_group_name_H-M   'P 1'
#
loop_
_entity.id
_entity.type
_entity.pdbx_description
1 polymer ?
#
loop_
_entity_poly.entity_id
_entity_poly.type
_entity_poly.pdbx_seq_one_letter_code
_entity_poly.pdbx_strand_id
1 'polypeptide(L)'
;MLALSSFVVLAIVASPALAQPAVSLLIDLPGYSTTGTPNLQTVLQSVSSRKGGTFHFGSTYDTYSNDNSWLGTVFGPFFNHLVAENGCKWDATEPTRGVSSLTSCQGAQSFATSHGATFRGHNTFWHSQTPSWLPGSITATDLVTNVIPQHVQQEISGMGASVTSWDVVNEIVGDGTSNGMTAWQCVKNKNSWPTQTSDGSSTNLVTDLSFVHAAFSTALQYAGPSTRLAINDYSTGGNDAKTACVLAVLADINANAAVPYNRLAVGFQSHITAATGQFVAKSALEATFAKLAALGATAMVTELDIAVSSTSSANLRYQAAIWGDYLDACLYASNCWEFINWDARDDLSWLGTSKSGTLFDSNGNPKLAAYEVAARLQRYASGASEMCATALGSSSCQATAGTGTSSSSSSSSSTTTSSSSSSSSSSTSKSTTTTTSSTTTSTTTTSTGAQQTHWGQCGGIGWTGPTSCSGGYTCKASNPYYSQCL
;
A
#
# COMPACT_ATOMS: atom_id res chain seq x y z
N MET A 1 -11.29 -37.34 -55.17
CA MET A 1 -11.12 -35.98 -54.60
C MET A 1 -10.99 -36.13 -53.10
N LEU A 2 -9.76 -36.09 -52.58
CA LEU A 2 -9.48 -36.08 -51.14
C LEU A 2 -9.57 -34.64 -50.63
N ALA A 3 -10.37 -34.39 -49.60
CA ALA A 3 -10.38 -33.11 -48.88
C ALA A 3 -9.58 -33.28 -47.58
N LEU A 4 -8.40 -32.65 -47.52
CA LEU A 4 -7.63 -32.51 -46.29
C LEU A 4 -8.35 -31.51 -45.37
N SER A 5 -8.67 -31.94 -44.15
CA SER A 5 -9.09 -31.05 -43.06
C SER A 5 -7.85 -30.62 -42.28
N SER A 6 -7.45 -29.35 -42.40
CA SER A 6 -6.39 -28.76 -41.58
C SER A 6 -6.89 -28.49 -40.17
N PHE A 7 -6.38 -29.24 -39.19
CA PHE A 7 -6.46 -28.87 -37.78
C PHE A 7 -5.46 -27.74 -37.50
N VAL A 8 -5.96 -26.55 -37.17
CA VAL A 8 -5.14 -25.48 -36.59
C VAL A 8 -4.99 -25.78 -35.10
N VAL A 9 -3.85 -26.35 -34.72
CA VAL A 9 -3.44 -26.44 -33.31
C VAL A 9 -3.03 -25.03 -32.88
N LEU A 10 -3.87 -24.38 -32.07
CA LEU A 10 -3.51 -23.13 -31.41
C LEU A 10 -2.50 -23.46 -30.31
N ALA A 11 -1.21 -23.33 -30.63
CA ALA A 11 -0.15 -23.42 -29.64
C ALA A 11 -0.29 -22.24 -28.67
N ILE A 12 -0.79 -22.51 -27.47
CA ILE A 12 -0.62 -21.60 -26.33
C ILE A 12 0.87 -21.60 -26.02
N VAL A 13 1.59 -20.62 -26.56
CA VAL A 13 2.97 -20.36 -26.15
C VAL A 13 2.88 -19.80 -24.74
N ALA A 14 3.02 -20.66 -23.74
CA ALA A 14 3.34 -20.23 -22.40
C ALA A 14 4.65 -19.45 -22.50
N SER A 15 4.60 -18.12 -22.35
CA SER A 15 5.81 -17.32 -22.19
C SER A 15 6.57 -17.91 -21.00
N PRO A 16 7.84 -18.34 -21.16
CA PRO A 16 8.60 -18.82 -20.03
C PRO A 16 8.64 -17.69 -19.00
N ALA A 17 8.29 -17.99 -17.75
CA ALA A 17 8.49 -17.05 -16.66
C ALA A 17 9.93 -16.55 -16.74
N LEU A 18 10.10 -15.24 -17.00
CA LEU A 18 11.43 -14.65 -17.09
C LEU A 18 12.14 -14.93 -15.77
N ALA A 19 13.31 -15.56 -15.83
CA ALA A 19 14.12 -15.79 -14.65
C ALA A 19 14.42 -14.44 -13.97
N GLN A 20 14.34 -14.40 -12.63
CA GLN A 20 14.66 -13.19 -11.89
C GLN A 20 16.11 -12.76 -12.18
N PRO A 21 16.39 -11.45 -12.26
CA PRO A 21 17.75 -10.98 -12.44
C PRO A 21 18.62 -11.41 -11.26
N ALA A 22 19.90 -11.70 -11.52
CA ALA A 22 20.87 -11.87 -10.45
C ALA A 22 21.06 -10.52 -9.73
N VAL A 23 20.97 -10.54 -8.39
CA VAL A 23 21.08 -9.34 -7.55
C VAL A 23 22.23 -9.47 -6.56
N SER A 24 22.88 -8.33 -6.31
CA SER A 24 23.85 -8.16 -5.23
C SER A 24 23.12 -7.64 -3.99
N LEU A 25 23.39 -8.27 -2.84
CA LEU A 25 22.84 -7.85 -1.56
C LEU A 25 23.96 -7.32 -0.66
N LEU A 26 23.62 -6.41 0.24
CA LEU A 26 24.57 -5.89 1.21
C LEU A 26 25.08 -7.00 2.15
N ILE A 27 24.19 -7.94 2.49
CA ILE A 27 24.51 -9.10 3.32
C ILE A 27 25.48 -10.11 2.68
N ASP A 28 25.83 -9.95 1.39
CA ASP A 28 26.90 -10.74 0.77
C ASP A 28 28.30 -10.22 1.11
N LEU A 29 28.40 -9.00 1.66
CA LEU A 29 29.67 -8.38 2.02
C LEU A 29 30.10 -8.74 3.45
N PRO A 30 31.41 -8.80 3.73
CA PRO A 30 31.90 -9.00 5.09
C PRO A 30 31.39 -7.92 6.05
N GLY A 31 31.03 -8.32 7.27
CA GLY A 31 30.62 -7.42 8.34
C GLY A 31 29.11 -7.32 8.58
N TYR A 32 28.28 -7.99 7.77
CA TYR A 32 26.84 -8.10 8.00
C TYR A 32 26.47 -9.53 8.42
N SER A 33 25.68 -9.66 9.48
CA SER A 33 25.20 -10.97 9.97
C SER A 33 23.97 -11.42 9.18
N THR A 34 23.94 -12.71 8.84
CA THR A 34 22.77 -13.41 8.27
C THR A 34 22.25 -14.49 9.22
N THR A 35 22.59 -14.38 10.51
CA THR A 35 22.23 -15.35 11.54
C THR A 35 21.69 -14.66 12.79
N GLY A 36 20.77 -15.34 13.49
CA GLY A 36 20.10 -14.82 14.68
C GLY A 36 19.12 -13.68 14.38
N THR A 37 18.36 -13.26 15.37
CA THR A 37 17.44 -12.11 15.22
C THR A 37 18.20 -10.80 15.35
N PRO A 38 18.19 -9.90 14.34
CA PRO A 38 18.81 -8.60 14.48
C PRO A 38 18.13 -7.77 15.58
N ASN A 39 18.92 -7.15 16.46
CA ASN A 39 18.45 -6.10 17.34
C ASN A 39 18.81 -4.75 16.71
N LEU A 40 17.79 -4.00 16.32
CA LEU A 40 17.91 -2.75 15.58
C LEU A 40 17.74 -1.52 16.47
N GLN A 41 17.46 -1.64 17.77
CA GLN A 41 17.16 -0.47 18.61
C GLN A 41 18.26 0.60 18.58
N THR A 42 19.53 0.21 18.82
CA THR A 42 20.66 1.15 18.75
C THR A 42 20.90 1.62 17.31
N VAL A 43 20.71 0.76 16.31
CA VAL A 43 20.86 1.13 14.90
C VAL A 43 19.82 2.20 14.52
N LEU A 44 18.56 2.03 14.89
CA LEU A 44 17.47 2.97 14.64
C LEU A 44 17.65 4.30 15.37
N GLN A 45 18.25 4.30 16.57
CA GLN A 45 18.67 5.53 17.24
C GLN A 45 19.75 6.27 16.44
N SER A 46 20.74 5.56 15.91
CA SER A 46 21.77 6.15 15.05
C SER A 46 21.22 6.62 13.70
N VAL A 47 20.29 5.87 13.08
CA VAL A 47 19.57 6.29 11.86
C VAL A 47 18.80 7.59 12.14
N SER A 48 18.05 7.63 13.25
CA SER A 48 17.30 8.83 13.66
C SER A 48 18.22 10.03 13.87
N SER A 49 19.35 9.81 14.53
CA SER A 49 20.37 10.85 14.76
C SER A 49 20.94 11.39 13.43
N ARG A 50 21.24 10.51 12.46
CA ARG A 50 21.72 10.92 11.13
C ARG A 50 20.65 11.66 10.33
N LYS A 51 19.39 11.23 10.40
CA LYS A 51 18.29 11.93 9.72
C LYS A 51 17.96 13.29 10.36
N GLY A 52 18.24 13.46 11.66
CA GLY A 52 17.90 14.69 12.41
C GLY A 52 16.50 14.66 13.05
N GLY A 53 15.91 13.47 13.19
CA GLY A 53 14.59 13.24 13.75
C GLY A 53 14.31 11.74 13.83
N THR A 54 13.29 11.32 14.59
CA THR A 54 12.95 9.91 14.72
C THR A 54 12.65 9.30 13.35
N PHE A 55 13.39 8.24 13.00
CA PHE A 55 13.04 7.38 11.88
C PHE A 55 12.16 6.24 12.40
N HIS A 56 10.95 6.17 11.88
CA HIS A 56 9.92 5.23 12.27
C HIS A 56 10.01 3.99 11.39
N PHE A 57 10.60 2.91 11.92
CA PHE A 57 10.67 1.61 11.27
C PHE A 57 9.75 0.65 12.02
N GLY A 58 8.66 0.25 11.36
CA GLY A 58 7.55 -0.40 12.03
C GLY A 58 6.94 -1.58 11.33
N SER A 59 5.94 -2.16 11.99
CA SER A 59 5.08 -3.19 11.42
C SER A 59 3.67 -3.13 11.99
N THR A 60 2.73 -3.86 11.38
CA THR A 60 1.35 -3.97 11.86
C THR A 60 1.27 -4.81 13.12
N TYR A 61 0.21 -4.59 13.87
CA TYR A 61 -0.21 -5.43 14.98
C TYR A 61 -1.74 -5.47 15.04
N ASP A 62 -2.28 -6.65 15.31
CA ASP A 62 -3.68 -6.82 15.67
C ASP A 62 -3.78 -7.32 17.12
N THR A 63 -4.71 -6.74 17.88
CA THR A 63 -5.00 -7.10 19.27
C THR A 63 -5.45 -8.55 19.45
N TYR A 64 -5.86 -9.23 18.38
CA TYR A 64 -6.21 -10.66 18.41
C TYR A 64 -4.99 -11.59 18.25
N SER A 65 -3.79 -11.05 18.03
CA SER A 65 -2.56 -11.85 17.98
C SER A 65 -2.24 -12.47 19.34
N ASN A 66 -2.02 -13.79 19.37
CA ASN A 66 -1.87 -14.57 20.60
C ASN A 66 -0.40 -14.91 20.94
N ASP A 67 0.56 -14.48 20.13
CA ASP A 67 1.99 -14.79 20.30
C ASP A 67 2.76 -13.63 20.98
N ASN A 68 2.40 -13.37 22.24
CA ASN A 68 3.05 -12.35 23.06
C ASN A 68 4.55 -12.60 23.26
N SER A 69 5.00 -13.86 23.12
CA SER A 69 6.40 -14.23 23.31
C SER A 69 7.27 -13.75 22.15
N TRP A 70 6.82 -13.96 20.90
CA TRP A 70 7.52 -13.47 19.72
C TRP A 70 7.49 -11.94 19.66
N LEU A 71 6.35 -11.34 19.99
CA LEU A 71 6.20 -9.89 20.06
C LEU A 71 7.22 -9.24 21.02
N GLY A 72 7.42 -9.77 22.22
CA GLY A 72 8.43 -9.25 23.14
C GLY A 72 9.88 -9.48 22.69
N THR A 73 10.17 -10.63 22.07
CA THR A 73 11.55 -11.08 21.80
C THR A 73 12.08 -10.71 20.41
N VAL A 74 11.18 -10.46 19.45
CA VAL A 74 11.53 -10.13 18.07
C VAL A 74 11.02 -8.75 17.69
N PHE A 75 9.73 -8.46 17.91
CA PHE A 75 9.16 -7.17 17.51
C PHE A 75 9.84 -6.00 18.25
N GLY A 76 9.91 -6.05 19.59
CA GLY A 76 10.51 -4.98 20.40
C GLY A 76 11.98 -4.66 20.05
N PRO A 77 12.84 -5.67 19.84
CA PRO A 77 14.21 -5.43 19.39
C PRO A 77 14.37 -4.99 17.92
N PHE A 78 13.42 -5.32 17.04
CA PHE A 78 13.56 -5.11 15.60
C PHE A 78 12.85 -3.83 15.09
N PHE A 79 11.70 -3.46 15.68
CA PHE A 79 10.89 -2.32 15.27
C PHE A 79 10.84 -1.25 16.37
N ASN A 80 10.63 0.02 15.98
CA ASN A 80 10.40 1.15 16.89
C ASN A 80 9.10 1.93 16.56
N HIS A 81 8.25 1.36 15.71
CA HIS A 81 7.00 1.96 15.28
C HIS A 81 5.92 0.90 15.03
N LEU A 82 4.65 1.27 15.19
CA LEU A 82 3.53 0.35 15.08
C LEU A 82 2.30 1.03 14.47
N VAL A 83 1.55 0.25 13.71
CA VAL A 83 0.22 0.60 13.21
C VAL A 83 -0.77 -0.53 13.55
N ALA A 84 -2.00 -0.19 13.92
CA ALA A 84 -3.04 -1.21 14.10
C ALA A 84 -3.55 -1.67 12.73
N GLU A 85 -3.57 -2.99 12.48
CA GLU A 85 -4.03 -3.52 11.18
C GLU A 85 -5.52 -3.22 10.94
N ASN A 86 -6.34 -3.39 11.98
CA ASN A 86 -7.80 -3.19 11.90
C ASN A 86 -8.38 -2.33 13.03
N GLY A 87 -7.72 -2.28 14.18
CA GLY A 87 -8.29 -1.72 15.42
C GLY A 87 -8.63 -0.22 15.38
N CYS A 88 -8.11 0.51 14.40
CA CYS A 88 -8.34 1.95 14.20
C CYS A 88 -9.13 2.27 12.92
N LYS A 89 -9.82 1.29 12.31
CA LYS A 89 -10.71 1.52 11.17
C LYS A 89 -12.10 1.94 11.66
N TRP A 90 -12.85 2.66 10.82
CA TRP A 90 -14.11 3.30 11.20
C TRP A 90 -15.13 2.33 11.82
N ASP A 91 -15.30 1.13 11.24
CA ASP A 91 -16.22 0.13 11.80
C ASP A 91 -15.88 -0.28 13.25
N ALA A 92 -14.59 -0.32 13.60
CA ALA A 92 -14.10 -0.62 14.93
C ALA A 92 -14.19 0.58 15.88
N THR A 93 -13.91 1.80 15.38
CA THR A 93 -13.80 3.00 16.21
C THR A 93 -15.11 3.77 16.38
N GLU A 94 -16.13 3.51 15.57
CA GLU A 94 -17.48 4.07 15.71
C GLU A 94 -18.57 3.06 15.25
N PRO A 95 -18.71 1.91 15.93
CA PRO A 95 -19.68 0.88 15.53
C PRO A 95 -21.14 1.35 15.64
N THR A 96 -21.40 2.37 16.46
CA THR A 96 -22.70 3.05 16.58
C THR A 96 -22.51 4.54 16.35
N ARG A 97 -23.33 5.12 15.48
CA ARG A 97 -23.25 6.54 15.11
C ARG A 97 -23.12 7.46 16.33
N GLY A 98 -22.06 8.26 16.34
CA GLY A 98 -21.71 9.24 17.37
C GLY A 98 -21.09 8.65 18.64
N VAL A 99 -20.96 7.32 18.76
CA VAL A 99 -20.44 6.62 19.94
C VAL A 99 -19.10 5.97 19.59
N SER A 100 -18.02 6.64 19.99
CA SER A 100 -16.66 6.14 19.76
C SER A 100 -16.31 4.94 20.64
N SER A 101 -15.58 3.97 20.07
CA SER A 101 -15.01 2.81 20.74
C SER A 101 -13.55 2.62 20.33
N LEU A 102 -12.62 3.28 21.04
CA LEU A 102 -11.19 3.21 20.71
C LEU A 102 -10.44 2.03 21.32
N THR A 103 -11.14 1.06 21.92
CA THR A 103 -10.55 -0.02 22.72
C THR A 103 -9.45 -0.80 21.98
N SER A 104 -9.71 -1.24 20.74
CA SER A 104 -8.72 -2.01 19.97
C SER A 104 -7.55 -1.11 19.51
N CYS A 105 -7.86 0.09 19.00
CA CYS A 105 -6.85 1.08 18.60
C CYS A 105 -5.91 1.46 19.77
N GLN A 106 -6.46 1.77 20.94
CA GLN A 106 -5.71 2.08 22.17
C GLN A 106 -4.95 0.86 22.70
N GLY A 107 -5.48 -0.36 22.53
CA GLY A 107 -4.76 -1.60 22.82
C GLY A 107 -3.47 -1.72 22.02
N ALA A 108 -3.53 -1.48 20.71
CA ALA A 108 -2.36 -1.48 19.84
C ALA A 108 -1.37 -0.35 20.19
N GLN A 109 -1.86 0.87 20.44
CA GLN A 109 -1.00 1.99 20.89
C GLN A 109 -0.34 1.71 22.25
N SER A 110 -1.05 1.08 23.18
CA SER A 110 -0.52 0.70 24.48
C SER A 110 0.56 -0.37 24.35
N PHE A 111 0.36 -1.36 23.48
CA PHE A 111 1.37 -2.35 23.16
C PHE A 111 2.63 -1.70 22.58
N ALA A 112 2.49 -0.79 21.60
CA ALA A 112 3.60 -0.03 21.05
C ALA A 112 4.38 0.73 22.15
N THR A 113 3.65 1.47 22.99
CA THR A 113 4.23 2.27 24.08
C THR A 113 4.98 1.40 25.10
N SER A 114 4.44 0.23 25.43
CA SER A 114 5.08 -0.71 26.38
C SER A 114 6.43 -1.27 25.87
N HIS A 115 6.68 -1.22 24.56
CA HIS A 115 7.93 -1.61 23.92
C HIS A 115 8.79 -0.41 23.47
N GLY A 116 8.44 0.80 23.90
CA GLY A 116 9.16 2.02 23.52
C GLY A 116 9.00 2.42 22.05
N ALA A 117 8.00 1.89 21.36
CA ALA A 117 7.67 2.21 19.98
C ALA A 117 6.67 3.38 19.89
N THR A 118 6.74 4.14 18.79
CA THR A 118 5.72 5.15 18.46
C THR A 118 4.55 4.53 17.70
N PHE A 119 3.47 5.28 17.48
CA PHE A 119 2.24 4.77 16.88
C PHE A 119 1.70 5.63 15.74
N ARG A 120 1.23 4.97 14.69
CA ARG A 120 0.51 5.54 13.54
C ARG A 120 -0.96 5.15 13.59
N GLY A 121 -1.84 6.12 13.35
CA GLY A 121 -3.27 5.88 13.21
C GLY A 121 -3.66 5.53 11.77
N HIS A 122 -4.40 4.41 11.61
CA HIS A 122 -4.84 3.90 10.31
C HIS A 122 -6.24 3.29 10.45
N ASN A 123 -7.30 3.95 10.00
CA ASN A 123 -7.35 5.24 9.31
C ASN A 123 -8.68 5.94 9.66
N THR A 124 -8.73 7.27 9.51
CA THR A 124 -9.91 8.05 9.92
C THR A 124 -11.02 8.09 8.87
N PHE A 125 -10.70 7.81 7.61
CA PHE A 125 -11.68 7.88 6.52
C PHE A 125 -11.29 6.96 5.36
N TRP A 126 -12.12 5.95 5.12
CA TRP A 126 -11.98 5.02 4.02
C TRP A 126 -13.34 4.62 3.47
N HIS A 127 -13.33 4.06 2.26
CA HIS A 127 -14.52 3.54 1.62
C HIS A 127 -14.82 2.08 2.00
N SER A 128 -13.87 1.41 2.66
CA SER A 128 -13.99 0.03 3.16
C SER A 128 -13.96 0.00 4.69
N GLN A 129 -14.42 -1.09 5.29
CA GLN A 129 -14.52 -1.28 6.75
C GLN A 129 -15.20 -0.10 7.44
N THR A 130 -16.35 0.26 6.88
CA THR A 130 -17.23 1.30 7.40
C THR A 130 -18.30 0.67 8.28
N PRO A 131 -18.75 1.36 9.34
CA PRO A 131 -19.77 0.82 10.22
C PRO A 131 -21.09 0.63 9.47
N SER A 132 -21.89 -0.36 9.89
CA SER A 132 -23.12 -0.77 9.18
C SER A 132 -24.21 0.28 9.11
N TRP A 133 -24.09 1.37 9.87
CA TRP A 133 -25.03 2.51 9.82
C TRP A 133 -24.73 3.48 8.66
N LEU A 134 -23.60 3.31 7.95
CA LEU A 134 -23.28 4.05 6.74
C LEU A 134 -23.75 3.31 5.46
N PRO A 135 -24.18 4.04 4.41
CA PRO A 135 -24.32 5.50 4.37
C PRO A 135 -25.56 6.01 5.12
N GLY A 136 -26.52 5.14 5.44
CA GLY A 136 -27.76 5.49 6.15
C GLY A 136 -28.58 6.60 5.48
N SER A 137 -29.51 7.20 6.24
CA SER A 137 -30.24 8.40 5.82
C SER A 137 -29.47 9.66 6.23
N ILE A 138 -28.44 10.00 5.46
CA ILE A 138 -27.54 11.15 5.70
C ILE A 138 -27.64 12.12 4.52
N THR A 139 -27.67 13.43 4.80
CA THR A 139 -27.64 14.48 3.76
C THR A 139 -26.20 14.91 3.45
N ALA A 140 -26.00 15.53 2.29
CA ALA A 140 -24.70 16.06 1.86
C ALA A 140 -24.07 16.96 2.93
N THR A 141 -24.88 17.88 3.44
CA THR A 141 -24.50 18.81 4.50
C THR A 141 -24.18 18.07 5.79
N ASP A 142 -25.04 17.15 6.23
CA ASP A 142 -24.82 16.40 7.46
C ASP A 142 -23.53 15.55 7.42
N LEU A 143 -23.22 14.96 6.27
CA LEU A 143 -21.98 14.22 6.06
C LEU A 143 -20.74 15.09 6.32
N VAL A 144 -20.71 16.27 5.71
CA VAL A 144 -19.55 17.19 5.71
C VAL A 144 -19.47 18.02 6.99
N THR A 145 -20.59 18.39 7.60
CA THR A 145 -20.60 19.28 8.77
C THR A 145 -20.62 18.54 10.10
N ASN A 146 -21.15 17.31 10.14
CA ASN A 146 -21.30 16.57 11.39
C ASN A 146 -20.64 15.20 11.34
N VAL A 147 -21.01 14.32 10.41
CA VAL A 147 -20.62 12.90 10.44
C VAL A 147 -19.11 12.73 10.36
N ILE A 148 -18.47 13.30 9.32
CA ILE A 148 -17.02 13.20 9.16
C ILE A 148 -16.27 13.96 10.26
N PRO A 149 -16.58 15.24 10.56
CA PRO A 149 -15.88 15.95 11.62
C PRO A 149 -16.02 15.30 12.99
N GLN A 150 -17.20 14.80 13.35
CA GLN A 150 -17.40 14.14 14.64
C GLN A 150 -16.57 12.87 14.76
N HIS A 151 -16.58 12.01 13.75
CA HIS A 151 -15.79 10.78 13.73
C HIS A 151 -14.29 11.07 13.87
N VAL A 152 -13.76 11.90 12.96
CA VAL A 152 -12.33 12.26 12.90
C VAL A 152 -11.89 12.92 14.20
N GLN A 153 -12.70 13.82 14.77
CA GLN A 153 -12.41 14.44 16.05
C GLN A 153 -12.33 13.41 17.19
N GLN A 154 -13.34 12.55 17.31
CA GLN A 154 -13.43 11.58 18.41
C GLN A 154 -12.24 10.62 18.37
N GLU A 155 -11.89 10.11 17.19
CA GLU A 155 -10.78 9.19 17.02
C GLU A 155 -9.42 9.86 17.30
N ILE A 156 -9.11 10.97 16.62
CA ILE A 156 -7.81 11.65 16.79
C ILE A 156 -7.62 12.17 18.22
N SER A 157 -8.66 12.78 18.80
CA SER A 157 -8.56 13.32 20.16
C SER A 157 -8.43 12.21 21.20
N GLY A 158 -9.16 11.10 21.02
CA GLY A 158 -9.16 9.98 21.96
C GLY A 158 -7.88 9.12 21.91
N MET A 159 -7.15 9.15 20.79
CA MET A 159 -5.82 8.54 20.68
C MET A 159 -4.67 9.45 21.16
N GLY A 160 -4.94 10.75 21.24
CA GLY A 160 -4.04 11.74 21.82
C GLY A 160 -2.89 12.21 20.91
N ALA A 161 -2.17 13.23 21.37
CA ALA A 161 -1.18 13.95 20.58
C ALA A 161 0.14 13.20 20.31
N SER A 162 0.31 11.99 20.86
CA SER A 162 1.51 11.16 20.68
C SER A 162 1.50 10.38 19.36
N VAL A 163 0.36 10.29 18.67
CA VAL A 163 0.26 9.66 17.35
C VAL A 163 1.09 10.46 16.35
N THR A 164 2.06 9.81 15.70
CA THR A 164 3.07 10.48 14.85
C THR A 164 2.53 10.83 13.47
N SER A 165 1.61 10.00 12.97
CA SER A 165 1.01 10.12 11.64
C SER A 165 -0.41 9.55 11.67
N TRP A 166 -1.32 10.17 10.90
CA TRP A 166 -2.66 9.67 10.65
C TRP A 166 -2.87 9.51 9.14
N ASP A 167 -3.38 8.36 8.74
CA ASP A 167 -4.08 8.25 7.46
C ASP A 167 -5.43 8.92 7.59
N VAL A 168 -5.48 10.18 7.19
CA VAL A 168 -6.71 10.96 7.26
C VAL A 168 -7.67 10.44 6.19
N VAL A 169 -7.18 10.17 4.99
CA VAL A 169 -7.93 9.48 3.94
C VAL A 169 -7.13 8.32 3.37
N ASN A 170 -7.77 7.16 3.25
CA ASN A 170 -7.19 5.96 2.67
C ASN A 170 -7.83 5.66 1.30
N GLU A 171 -7.01 5.29 0.32
CA GLU A 171 -7.39 4.79 -1.02
C GLU A 171 -8.46 5.62 -1.74
N ILE A 172 -8.26 6.93 -1.75
CA ILE A 172 -9.21 7.87 -2.35
C ILE A 172 -9.11 7.88 -3.89
N VAL A 173 -7.95 7.52 -4.46
CA VAL A 173 -7.68 7.62 -5.89
C VAL A 173 -8.04 6.33 -6.63
N GLY A 174 -8.74 6.46 -7.75
CA GLY A 174 -9.15 5.32 -8.57
C GLY A 174 -8.02 4.67 -9.36
N ASP A 175 -8.15 3.38 -9.64
CA ASP A 175 -7.14 2.64 -10.42
C ASP A 175 -7.19 2.98 -11.93
N GLY A 176 -8.35 3.43 -12.43
CA GLY A 176 -8.57 3.82 -13.83
C GLY A 176 -8.25 5.28 -14.15
N THR A 177 -7.38 5.93 -13.39
CA THR A 177 -7.04 7.35 -13.59
C THR A 177 -6.16 7.60 -14.81
N SER A 178 -6.23 8.83 -15.34
CA SER A 178 -5.38 9.31 -16.42
C SER A 178 -4.63 10.59 -16.01
N ASN A 179 -3.47 10.83 -16.61
CA ASN A 179 -2.73 12.06 -16.40
C ASN A 179 -3.56 13.30 -16.75
N GLY A 180 -3.42 14.36 -15.95
CA GLY A 180 -4.13 15.64 -16.16
C GLY A 180 -5.57 15.69 -15.63
N MET A 181 -6.03 14.65 -14.94
CA MET A 181 -7.30 14.70 -14.21
C MET A 181 -7.26 15.71 -13.07
N THR A 182 -8.41 16.36 -12.80
CA THR A 182 -8.59 17.16 -11.59
C THR A 182 -8.67 16.27 -10.35
N ALA A 183 -8.43 16.84 -9.17
CA ALA A 183 -8.50 16.10 -7.91
C ALA A 183 -9.84 15.36 -7.71
N TRP A 184 -10.97 15.99 -8.07
CA TRP A 184 -12.28 15.33 -8.04
C TRP A 184 -12.41 14.19 -9.08
N GLN A 185 -11.91 14.37 -10.30
CA GLN A 185 -11.94 13.33 -11.33
C GLN A 185 -11.17 12.08 -10.91
N CYS A 186 -10.11 12.25 -10.12
CA CYS A 186 -9.28 11.18 -9.59
C CYS A 186 -9.99 10.28 -8.56
N VAL A 187 -11.09 10.72 -7.94
CA VAL A 187 -11.75 9.96 -6.85
C VAL A 187 -12.32 8.61 -7.36
N LYS A 188 -11.92 7.51 -6.70
CA LYS A 188 -12.28 6.11 -7.02
C LYS A 188 -13.79 5.89 -7.02
N ASN A 189 -14.43 6.26 -5.92
CA ASN A 189 -15.84 6.00 -5.65
C ASN A 189 -16.68 7.28 -5.79
N LYS A 190 -16.39 8.16 -6.74
CA LYS A 190 -17.18 9.39 -6.98
C LYS A 190 -18.65 9.15 -7.38
N ASN A 191 -19.02 7.89 -7.61
CA ASN A 191 -20.38 7.42 -7.87
C ASN A 191 -20.74 6.23 -6.95
N SER A 192 -20.18 6.17 -5.74
CA SER A 192 -20.54 5.21 -4.67
C SER A 192 -20.15 5.81 -3.31
N TRP A 193 -20.35 5.12 -2.18
CA TRP A 193 -19.91 5.62 -0.87
C TRP A 193 -18.43 6.05 -0.92
N PRO A 194 -18.07 7.27 -0.44
CA PRO A 194 -18.84 8.22 0.38
C PRO A 194 -19.75 9.22 -0.34
N THR A 195 -19.89 9.07 -1.65
CA THR A 195 -20.55 10.04 -2.54
C THR A 195 -21.96 9.64 -2.97
N GLN A 196 -22.54 8.55 -2.46
CA GLN A 196 -23.94 8.15 -2.74
C GLN A 196 -24.67 7.69 -1.48
N THR A 197 -25.99 7.92 -1.46
CA THR A 197 -26.94 7.55 -0.41
C THR A 197 -27.43 6.11 -0.55
N SER A 198 -27.92 5.50 0.54
CA SER A 198 -28.57 4.17 0.49
C SER A 198 -30.03 4.20 0.04
N ASP A 199 -30.58 5.37 -0.27
CA ASP A 199 -31.98 5.53 -0.70
C ASP A 199 -32.23 5.13 -2.17
N GLY A 200 -31.19 4.71 -2.89
CA GLY A 200 -31.28 4.31 -4.29
C GLY A 200 -31.32 5.48 -5.29
N SER A 201 -31.11 6.71 -4.82
CA SER A 201 -30.98 7.89 -5.69
C SER A 201 -29.72 7.79 -6.55
N SER A 202 -29.84 8.12 -7.84
CA SER A 202 -28.68 8.30 -8.72
C SER A 202 -27.98 9.66 -8.52
N THR A 203 -28.43 10.45 -7.55
CA THR A 203 -27.85 11.75 -7.21
C THR A 203 -26.71 11.55 -6.23
N ASN A 204 -25.52 12.05 -6.55
CA ASN A 204 -24.39 11.97 -5.63
C ASN A 204 -24.66 12.81 -4.38
N LEU A 205 -24.38 12.23 -3.21
CA LEU A 205 -24.42 12.85 -1.90
C LEU A 205 -23.49 14.06 -1.81
N VAL A 206 -22.27 13.94 -2.35
CA VAL A 206 -21.33 15.06 -2.51
C VAL A 206 -20.77 15.02 -3.93
N THR A 207 -20.52 16.19 -4.51
CA THR A 207 -20.08 16.35 -5.92
C THR A 207 -18.70 16.98 -6.05
N ASP A 208 -18.00 17.14 -4.94
CA ASP A 208 -16.69 17.76 -4.82
C ASP A 208 -15.90 17.12 -3.67
N LEU A 209 -14.73 17.68 -3.34
CA LEU A 209 -13.84 17.19 -2.29
C LEU A 209 -14.18 17.70 -0.88
N SER A 210 -15.37 18.28 -0.66
CA SER A 210 -15.77 18.82 0.66
C SER A 210 -15.66 17.81 1.80
N PHE A 211 -15.91 16.52 1.55
CA PHE A 211 -15.73 15.44 2.52
C PHE A 211 -14.25 15.20 2.89
N VAL A 212 -13.34 15.30 1.90
CA VAL A 212 -11.89 15.24 2.14
C VAL A 212 -11.44 16.48 2.90
N HIS A 213 -11.94 17.66 2.54
CA HIS A 213 -11.63 18.90 3.25
C HIS A 213 -12.08 18.85 4.70
N ALA A 214 -13.30 18.36 4.97
CA ALA A 214 -13.81 18.19 6.32
C ALA A 214 -12.92 17.25 7.15
N ALA A 215 -12.49 16.12 6.59
CA ALA A 215 -11.58 15.19 7.28
C ALA A 215 -10.24 15.84 7.60
N PHE A 216 -9.59 16.49 6.63
CA PHE A 216 -8.27 17.11 6.81
C PHE A 216 -8.28 18.34 7.70
N SER A 217 -9.27 19.23 7.57
CA SER A 217 -9.40 20.40 8.43
C SER A 217 -9.69 19.99 9.88
N THR A 218 -10.52 18.96 10.10
CA THR A 218 -10.77 18.40 11.44
C THR A 218 -9.50 17.75 12.00
N ALA A 219 -8.81 16.93 11.20
CA ALA A 219 -7.58 16.29 11.63
C ALA A 219 -6.49 17.33 11.99
N LEU A 220 -6.37 18.42 11.23
CA LEU A 220 -5.46 19.52 11.54
C LEU A 220 -5.79 20.18 12.89
N GLN A 221 -7.07 20.33 13.21
CA GLN A 221 -7.54 20.97 14.44
C GLN A 221 -7.21 20.14 15.70
N TYR A 222 -7.33 18.82 15.63
CA TYR A 222 -7.25 17.95 16.81
C TYR A 222 -5.94 17.14 16.92
N ALA A 223 -5.22 16.93 15.82
CA ALA A 223 -3.96 16.20 15.85
C ALA A 223 -2.85 17.00 16.54
N GLY A 224 -1.86 16.30 17.09
CA GLY A 224 -0.68 16.91 17.67
C GLY A 224 0.05 17.85 16.68
N PRO A 225 0.75 18.90 17.16
CA PRO A 225 1.39 19.88 16.29
C PRO A 225 2.47 19.28 15.38
N SER A 226 3.06 18.16 15.79
CA SER A 226 4.07 17.42 15.04
C SER A 226 3.48 16.25 14.22
N THR A 227 2.20 15.95 14.36
CA THR A 227 1.55 14.82 13.68
C THR A 227 1.41 15.11 12.18
N ARG A 228 1.80 14.14 11.34
CA ARG A 228 1.62 14.18 9.89
C ARG A 228 0.24 13.68 9.48
N LEU A 229 -0.38 14.35 8.51
CA LEU A 229 -1.72 14.06 8.02
C LEU A 229 -1.61 13.55 6.59
N ALA A 230 -1.90 12.27 6.40
CA ALA A 230 -1.57 11.55 5.17
C ALA A 230 -2.78 11.27 4.30
N ILE A 231 -2.56 11.37 2.99
CA ILE A 231 -3.25 10.54 2.00
C ILE A 231 -2.46 9.25 1.89
N ASN A 232 -3.10 8.10 2.05
CA ASN A 232 -2.46 6.78 1.93
C ASN A 232 -3.11 5.98 0.81
N ASP A 233 -2.33 5.44 -0.14
CA ASP A 233 -2.89 4.74 -1.31
C ASP A 233 -1.90 3.70 -1.89
N TYR A 234 -2.43 2.66 -2.54
CA TYR A 234 -1.66 1.61 -3.24
C TYR A 234 -1.44 1.95 -4.72
N SER A 235 -0.54 1.19 -5.38
CA SER A 235 -0.22 1.37 -6.81
C SER A 235 0.24 2.79 -7.15
N THR A 236 1.01 3.39 -6.24
CA THR A 236 1.53 4.77 -6.33
C THR A 236 3.04 4.78 -6.10
N GLY A 237 3.66 5.95 -6.29
CA GLY A 237 5.09 6.19 -6.07
C GLY A 237 5.89 6.28 -7.37
N GLY A 238 5.33 5.81 -8.48
CA GLY A 238 5.94 5.84 -9.80
C GLY A 238 5.66 7.12 -10.60
N ASN A 239 6.11 7.12 -11.86
CA ASN A 239 5.74 8.14 -12.84
C ASN A 239 4.47 7.69 -13.60
N ASP A 240 3.36 7.61 -12.88
CA ASP A 240 2.09 7.09 -13.35
C ASP A 240 0.92 8.02 -13.02
N ALA A 241 -0.24 7.75 -13.63
CA ALA A 241 -1.43 8.57 -13.49
C ALA A 241 -1.99 8.56 -12.06
N LYS A 242 -1.89 7.43 -11.34
CA LYS A 242 -2.43 7.31 -9.99
C LYS A 242 -1.63 8.17 -9.02
N THR A 243 -0.30 8.15 -9.12
CA THR A 243 0.61 9.02 -8.38
C THR A 243 0.38 10.49 -8.71
N ALA A 244 0.20 10.85 -9.99
CA ALA A 244 -0.14 12.21 -10.38
C ALA A 244 -1.47 12.68 -9.75
N CYS A 245 -2.47 11.79 -9.69
CA CYS A 245 -3.75 12.04 -9.04
C CYS A 245 -3.62 12.22 -7.52
N VAL A 246 -2.82 11.41 -6.83
CA VAL A 246 -2.55 11.61 -5.38
C VAL A 246 -1.95 13.00 -5.14
N LEU A 247 -1.00 13.44 -5.97
CA LEU A 247 -0.42 14.78 -5.87
C LEU A 247 -1.44 15.90 -6.17
N ALA A 248 -2.38 15.67 -7.09
CA ALA A 248 -3.46 16.61 -7.36
C ALA A 248 -4.41 16.75 -6.15
N VAL A 249 -4.77 15.65 -5.50
CA VAL A 249 -5.59 15.68 -4.27
C VAL A 249 -4.82 16.34 -3.12
N LEU A 250 -3.53 16.05 -2.97
CA LEU A 250 -2.66 16.70 -1.97
C LEU A 250 -2.64 18.23 -2.14
N ALA A 251 -2.49 18.70 -3.39
CA ALA A 251 -2.50 20.13 -3.70
C ALA A 251 -3.86 20.77 -3.43
N ASP A 252 -4.96 20.05 -3.72
CA ASP A 252 -6.32 20.50 -3.45
C ASP A 252 -6.60 20.62 -1.95
N ILE A 253 -6.14 19.66 -1.13
CA ILE A 253 -6.21 19.73 0.34
C ILE A 253 -5.44 20.96 0.85
N ASN A 254 -4.23 21.20 0.36
CA ASN A 254 -3.44 22.36 0.77
C ASN A 254 -4.18 23.67 0.46
N ALA A 255 -4.76 23.78 -0.74
CA ALA A 255 -5.43 24.99 -1.20
C ALA A 255 -6.79 25.23 -0.52
N ASN A 256 -7.60 24.17 -0.35
CA ASN A 256 -9.02 24.30 -0.01
C ASN A 256 -9.35 23.87 1.43
N ALA A 257 -8.60 22.93 2.02
CA ALA A 257 -8.71 22.58 3.44
C ALA A 257 -7.73 23.37 4.33
N ALA A 258 -6.88 24.21 3.71
CA ALA A 258 -5.87 25.05 4.34
C ALA A 258 -4.86 24.30 5.22
N VAL A 259 -4.58 23.03 4.91
CA VAL A 259 -3.55 22.24 5.62
C VAL A 259 -2.18 22.55 5.01
N PRO A 260 -1.22 23.09 5.76
CA PRO A 260 0.09 23.46 5.20
C PRO A 260 0.89 22.20 4.82
N TYR A 261 1.67 22.27 3.74
CA TYR A 261 2.43 21.12 3.24
C TYR A 261 3.36 20.48 4.29
N ASN A 262 3.92 21.26 5.22
CA ASN A 262 4.75 20.72 6.31
C ASN A 262 3.98 19.85 7.33
N ARG A 263 2.64 19.85 7.28
CA ARG A 263 1.75 18.95 8.02
C ARG A 263 1.23 17.80 7.15
N LEU A 264 1.30 17.93 5.83
CA LEU A 264 0.83 16.93 4.89
C LEU A 264 1.87 15.84 4.63
N ALA A 265 1.36 14.64 4.38
CA ALA A 265 2.15 13.49 3.96
C ALA A 265 1.45 12.69 2.86
N VAL A 266 2.23 11.88 2.15
CA VAL A 266 1.73 10.82 1.28
C VAL A 266 2.32 9.50 1.73
N GLY A 267 1.43 8.57 2.07
CA GLY A 267 1.73 7.17 2.35
C GLY A 267 1.64 6.34 1.07
N PHE A 268 2.72 5.65 0.75
CA PHE A 268 2.82 4.70 -0.36
C PHE A 268 2.68 3.29 0.22
N GLN A 269 1.47 2.71 0.14
CA GLN A 269 1.19 1.40 0.74
C GLN A 269 2.21 0.37 0.25
N SER A 270 2.45 0.31 -1.06
CA SER A 270 3.50 -0.52 -1.66
C SER A 270 3.28 -2.03 -1.51
N HIS A 271 2.02 -2.50 -1.55
CA HIS A 271 1.72 -3.91 -1.77
C HIS A 271 2.17 -4.36 -3.17
N ILE A 272 3.24 -5.15 -3.27
CA ILE A 272 3.90 -5.45 -4.54
C ILE A 272 4.21 -6.94 -4.71
N THR A 273 4.53 -7.32 -5.95
CA THR A 273 5.03 -8.66 -6.27
C THR A 273 6.50 -8.57 -6.69
N ALA A 274 7.32 -9.50 -6.20
CA ALA A 274 8.71 -9.69 -6.61
C ALA A 274 8.78 -10.26 -8.04
N ALA A 275 8.40 -9.47 -9.03
CA ALA A 275 8.48 -9.77 -10.44
C ALA A 275 8.79 -8.49 -11.23
N THR A 276 9.55 -8.64 -12.32
CA THR A 276 9.91 -7.53 -13.20
C THR A 276 8.67 -6.74 -13.63
N GLY A 277 8.68 -5.43 -13.39
CA GLY A 277 7.58 -4.53 -13.75
C GLY A 277 6.34 -4.62 -12.85
N GLN A 278 6.43 -5.27 -11.69
CA GLN A 278 5.34 -5.37 -10.71
C GLN A 278 5.62 -4.62 -9.40
N PHE A 279 6.60 -3.70 -9.44
CA PHE A 279 6.94 -2.78 -8.36
C PHE A 279 7.48 -1.48 -8.94
N VAL A 280 7.50 -0.42 -8.13
CA VAL A 280 8.07 0.86 -8.52
C VAL A 280 9.58 0.82 -8.36
N ALA A 281 10.31 1.12 -9.43
CA ALA A 281 11.76 1.20 -9.35
C ALA A 281 12.19 2.31 -8.37
N LYS A 282 13.28 2.07 -7.65
CA LYS A 282 13.84 3.00 -6.67
C LYS A 282 13.95 4.45 -7.17
N SER A 283 14.51 4.65 -8.36
CA SER A 283 14.68 5.99 -8.94
C SER A 283 13.37 6.73 -9.21
N ALA A 284 12.28 5.99 -9.47
CA ALA A 284 10.96 6.58 -9.62
C ALA A 284 10.36 6.99 -8.26
N LEU A 285 10.55 6.18 -7.21
CA LEU A 285 10.21 6.56 -5.83
C LEU A 285 10.98 7.82 -5.42
N GLU A 286 12.30 7.86 -5.64
CA GLU A 286 13.14 9.01 -5.33
C GLU A 286 12.67 10.27 -6.05
N ALA A 287 12.32 10.17 -7.33
CA ALA A 287 11.77 11.29 -8.09
C ALA A 287 10.43 11.78 -7.51
N THR A 288 9.56 10.86 -7.07
CA THR A 288 8.30 11.21 -6.40
C THR A 288 8.54 11.85 -5.03
N PHE A 289 9.47 11.31 -4.23
CA PHE A 289 9.83 11.87 -2.93
C PHE A 289 10.43 13.26 -3.07
N ALA A 290 11.24 13.49 -4.10
CA ALA A 290 11.78 14.81 -4.43
C ALA A 290 10.68 15.83 -4.82
N LYS A 291 9.64 15.40 -5.55
CA LYS A 291 8.46 16.25 -5.84
C LYS A 291 7.75 16.66 -4.54
N LEU A 292 7.54 15.72 -3.61
CA LEU A 292 6.95 16.01 -2.30
C LEU A 292 7.85 16.92 -1.45
N ALA A 293 9.17 16.69 -1.47
CA ALA A 293 10.14 17.50 -0.74
C ALA A 293 10.13 18.96 -1.24
N ALA A 294 9.99 19.18 -2.54
CA ALA A 294 9.88 20.51 -3.14
C ALA A 294 8.61 21.27 -2.68
N LEU A 295 7.55 20.56 -2.32
CA LEU A 295 6.34 21.14 -1.71
C LEU A 295 6.50 21.36 -0.19
N GLY A 296 7.46 20.69 0.45
CA GLY A 296 7.59 20.60 1.90
C GLY A 296 6.75 19.49 2.55
N ALA A 297 6.20 18.57 1.74
CA ALA A 297 5.40 17.44 2.20
C ALA A 297 6.26 16.21 2.55
N THR A 298 5.76 15.39 3.47
CA THR A 298 6.41 14.15 3.92
C THR A 298 6.06 12.97 3.00
N ALA A 299 7.05 12.13 2.69
CA ALA A 299 6.84 10.82 2.06
C ALA A 299 6.93 9.70 3.12
N MET A 300 6.18 8.62 2.95
CA MET A 300 6.18 7.47 3.88
C MET A 300 5.96 6.18 3.09
N VAL A 301 6.68 5.11 3.42
CA VAL A 301 6.36 3.75 2.93
C VAL A 301 5.57 3.07 4.03
N THR A 302 4.29 2.77 3.79
CA THR A 302 3.32 2.60 4.88
C THR A 302 2.84 1.17 5.06
N GLU A 303 2.88 0.32 4.03
CA GLU A 303 2.29 -1.02 4.07
C GLU A 303 3.09 -2.02 3.21
N LEU A 304 4.44 -1.90 3.19
CA LEU A 304 5.23 -2.70 2.27
C LEU A 304 5.13 -4.18 2.64
N ASP A 305 4.69 -4.97 1.67
CA ASP A 305 4.81 -6.41 1.61
C ASP A 305 5.16 -6.81 0.16
N ILE A 306 5.90 -7.90 0.00
CA ILE A 306 6.45 -8.28 -1.31
C ILE A 306 6.16 -9.75 -1.59
N ALA A 307 5.05 -10.03 -2.28
CA ALA A 307 4.69 -11.40 -2.65
C ALA A 307 5.74 -12.05 -3.56
N VAL A 308 6.16 -13.28 -3.24
CA VAL A 308 7.01 -14.11 -4.12
C VAL A 308 6.20 -15.22 -4.80
N SER A 309 6.64 -15.64 -5.99
CA SER A 309 6.04 -16.77 -6.71
C SER A 309 6.50 -18.13 -6.18
N SER A 310 7.65 -18.18 -5.51
CA SER A 310 8.17 -19.34 -4.78
C SER A 310 9.28 -18.91 -3.82
N THR A 311 9.59 -19.77 -2.83
CA THR A 311 10.67 -19.56 -1.86
C THR A 311 12.03 -20.07 -2.34
N SER A 312 12.23 -20.16 -3.67
CA SER A 312 13.55 -20.47 -4.23
C SER A 312 14.57 -19.40 -3.82
N SER A 313 15.85 -19.78 -3.68
CA SER A 313 16.92 -18.85 -3.29
C SER A 313 16.97 -17.61 -4.20
N ALA A 314 16.80 -17.78 -5.51
CA ALA A 314 16.78 -16.67 -6.46
C ALA A 314 15.63 -15.67 -6.18
N ASN A 315 14.42 -16.17 -5.93
CA ASN A 315 13.26 -15.32 -5.62
C ASN A 315 13.40 -14.61 -4.27
N LEU A 316 13.91 -15.29 -3.23
CA LEU A 316 14.10 -14.68 -1.91
C LEU A 316 15.20 -13.62 -1.93
N ARG A 317 16.26 -13.81 -2.72
CA ARG A 317 17.28 -12.79 -2.94
C ARG A 317 16.73 -11.59 -3.70
N TYR A 318 15.91 -11.83 -4.72
CA TYR A 318 15.26 -10.77 -5.46
C TYR A 318 14.32 -9.94 -4.57
N GLN A 319 13.51 -10.62 -3.75
CA GLN A 319 12.67 -9.99 -2.74
C GLN A 319 13.49 -9.11 -1.78
N ALA A 320 14.60 -9.63 -1.24
CA ALA A 320 15.48 -8.87 -0.35
C ALA A 320 16.05 -7.60 -1.02
N ALA A 321 16.42 -7.68 -2.30
CA ALA A 321 16.89 -6.52 -3.05
C ALA A 321 15.81 -5.44 -3.20
N ILE A 322 14.54 -5.83 -3.44
CA ILE A 322 13.42 -4.88 -3.56
C ILE A 322 13.12 -4.21 -2.21
N TRP A 323 13.09 -4.98 -1.10
CA TRP A 323 12.97 -4.42 0.25
C TRP A 323 14.03 -3.35 0.50
N GLY A 324 15.27 -3.67 0.13
CA GLY A 324 16.38 -2.75 0.28
C GLY A 324 16.25 -1.49 -0.56
N ASP A 325 15.80 -1.61 -1.81
CA ASP A 325 15.61 -0.48 -2.73
C ASP A 325 14.58 0.52 -2.20
N TYR A 326 13.44 0.03 -1.72
CA TYR A 326 12.40 0.86 -1.10
C TYR A 326 12.92 1.52 0.19
N LEU A 327 13.64 0.78 1.02
CA LEU A 327 14.21 1.32 2.26
C LEU A 327 15.22 2.43 1.98
N ASP A 328 16.16 2.22 1.06
CA ASP A 328 17.15 3.24 0.74
C ASP A 328 16.52 4.49 0.12
N ALA A 329 15.48 4.35 -0.72
CA ALA A 329 14.72 5.50 -1.22
C ALA A 329 14.23 6.37 -0.04
N CYS A 330 13.76 5.75 1.05
CA CYS A 330 13.31 6.48 2.23
C CYS A 330 14.46 6.99 3.12
N LEU A 331 15.51 6.19 3.34
CA LEU A 331 16.63 6.57 4.19
C LEU A 331 17.38 7.79 3.63
N TYR A 332 17.62 7.82 2.32
CA TYR A 332 18.37 8.87 1.65
C TYR A 332 17.51 10.06 1.17
N ALA A 333 16.18 9.94 1.18
CA ALA A 333 15.30 11.09 1.03
C ALA A 333 15.26 11.96 2.30
N SER A 334 15.31 13.28 2.11
CA SER A 334 15.27 14.27 3.19
C SER A 334 13.91 14.40 3.85
N ASN A 335 12.85 13.94 3.20
CA ASN A 335 11.46 14.07 3.63
C ASN A 335 10.76 12.73 3.90
N CYS A 336 11.47 11.62 3.96
CA CYS A 336 10.91 10.31 4.30
C CYS A 336 11.36 9.82 5.68
N TRP A 337 10.41 9.61 6.58
CA TRP A 337 10.66 9.36 8.01
C TRP A 337 10.02 8.09 8.55
N GLU A 338 9.22 7.41 7.72
CA GLU A 338 8.41 6.26 8.13
C GLU A 338 8.49 5.16 7.07
N PHE A 339 8.78 3.95 7.52
CA PHE A 339 8.89 2.74 6.73
C PHE A 339 8.28 1.56 7.49
N ILE A 340 7.16 1.05 7.00
CA ILE A 340 6.37 0.02 7.66
C ILE A 340 6.30 -1.24 6.80
N ASN A 341 6.58 -2.38 7.45
CA ASN A 341 6.33 -3.72 6.93
C ASN A 341 4.89 -4.13 7.27
N TRP A 342 4.05 -4.39 6.27
CA TRP A 342 2.69 -4.87 6.50
C TRP A 342 2.70 -6.35 6.85
N ASP A 343 2.18 -6.67 8.02
CA ASP A 343 2.18 -7.96 8.71
C ASP A 343 3.52 -8.41 9.27
N ALA A 344 3.51 -8.73 10.57
CA ALA A 344 4.72 -9.04 11.30
C ALA A 344 5.37 -10.38 10.88
N ARG A 345 4.60 -11.32 10.34
CA ARG A 345 5.05 -12.65 9.92
C ARG A 345 4.22 -13.23 8.77
N ASP A 346 4.82 -14.14 8.02
CA ASP A 346 4.18 -14.79 6.87
C ASP A 346 2.92 -15.62 7.23
N ASP A 347 2.81 -16.18 8.44
CA ASP A 347 1.62 -16.92 8.90
C ASP A 347 0.41 -16.01 9.20
N LEU A 348 0.67 -14.74 9.49
CA LEU A 348 -0.35 -13.76 9.83
C LEU A 348 -0.77 -12.90 8.62
N SER A 349 -0.08 -13.04 7.49
CA SER A 349 -0.21 -12.07 6.40
C SER A 349 -1.52 -12.18 5.62
N TRP A 350 -2.14 -11.04 5.32
CA TRP A 350 -3.35 -10.94 4.50
C TRP A 350 -3.17 -11.49 3.07
N LEU A 351 -1.93 -11.52 2.56
CA LEU A 351 -1.58 -12.11 1.27
C LEU A 351 -1.72 -13.65 1.27
N GLY A 352 -1.78 -14.26 2.45
CA GLY A 352 -1.71 -15.69 2.68
C GLY A 352 -0.27 -16.22 2.72
N THR A 353 -0.05 -17.23 3.58
CA THR A 353 1.28 -17.74 3.93
C THR A 353 2.15 -18.18 2.74
N SER A 354 1.53 -18.67 1.67
CA SER A 354 2.26 -19.11 0.46
C SER A 354 2.95 -17.99 -0.30
N LYS A 355 2.61 -16.72 -0.03
CA LYS A 355 3.22 -15.56 -0.68
C LYS A 355 4.53 -15.12 -0.03
N SER A 356 4.79 -15.58 1.19
CA SER A 356 5.98 -15.24 1.97
C SER A 356 6.35 -13.76 1.87
N GLY A 357 5.40 -12.85 2.10
CA GLY A 357 5.51 -11.44 1.76
C GLY A 357 6.29 -10.57 2.74
N THR A 358 6.45 -11.03 3.98
CA THR A 358 6.91 -10.20 5.12
C THR A 358 8.42 -10.35 5.38
N LEU A 359 8.94 -9.67 6.40
CA LEU A 359 10.34 -9.82 6.85
C LEU A 359 10.62 -11.13 7.62
N PHE A 360 9.60 -11.78 8.18
CA PHE A 360 9.75 -12.96 9.03
C PHE A 360 8.95 -14.16 8.52
N ASP A 361 9.51 -15.36 8.66
CA ASP A 361 8.81 -16.58 8.28
C ASP A 361 7.68 -16.93 9.25
N SER A 362 6.91 -17.98 8.95
CA SER A 362 5.80 -18.46 9.77
C SER A 362 6.18 -18.94 11.18
N ASN A 363 7.48 -19.18 11.43
CA ASN A 363 7.98 -19.53 12.76
C ASN A 363 8.57 -18.31 13.48
N GLY A 364 8.49 -17.13 12.86
CA GLY A 364 9.03 -15.90 13.39
C GLY A 364 10.53 -15.72 13.21
N ASN A 365 11.19 -16.52 12.37
CA ASN A 365 12.61 -16.35 12.07
C ASN A 365 12.82 -15.25 11.02
N PRO A 366 13.88 -14.44 11.13
CA PRO A 366 14.21 -13.45 10.10
C PRO A 366 14.54 -14.10 8.76
N LYS A 367 13.96 -13.58 7.67
CA LYS A 367 14.27 -13.99 6.30
C LYS A 367 15.46 -13.20 5.75
N LEU A 368 15.94 -13.57 4.55
CA LEU A 368 16.98 -12.81 3.84
C LEU A 368 16.65 -11.31 3.73
N ALA A 369 15.38 -10.97 3.54
CA ALA A 369 14.89 -9.59 3.51
C ALA A 369 15.12 -8.85 4.83
N ALA A 370 14.88 -9.49 5.99
CA ALA A 370 15.12 -8.88 7.30
C ALA A 370 16.61 -8.57 7.53
N TYR A 371 17.50 -9.48 7.12
CA TYR A 371 18.94 -9.25 7.22
C TYR A 371 19.41 -8.14 6.27
N GLU A 372 18.89 -8.08 5.04
CA GLU A 372 19.22 -7.01 4.10
C GLU A 372 18.74 -5.64 4.58
N VAL A 373 17.52 -5.55 5.13
CA VAL A 373 16.99 -4.35 5.78
C VAL A 373 17.87 -3.92 6.96
N ALA A 374 18.22 -4.86 7.85
CA ALA A 374 19.11 -4.60 8.98
C ALA A 374 20.47 -4.06 8.52
N ALA A 375 21.05 -4.67 7.48
CA ALA A 375 22.32 -4.25 6.91
C ALA A 375 22.25 -2.83 6.33
N ARG A 376 21.17 -2.48 5.62
CA ARG A 376 21.01 -1.12 5.05
C ARG A 376 20.81 -0.06 6.11
N LEU A 377 20.05 -0.37 7.17
CA LEU A 377 19.94 0.50 8.35
C LEU A 377 21.31 0.70 9.02
N GLN A 378 22.09 -0.36 9.22
CA GLN A 378 23.43 -0.27 9.81
C GLN A 378 24.38 0.54 8.93
N ARG A 379 24.34 0.34 7.61
CA ARG A 379 25.13 1.11 6.66
C ARG A 379 24.77 2.59 6.74
N TYR A 380 23.49 2.94 6.71
CA TYR A 380 23.05 4.31 6.88
C TYR A 380 23.47 4.88 8.25
N ALA A 381 23.27 4.16 9.33
CA ALA A 381 23.69 4.59 10.68
C ALA A 381 25.18 4.95 10.76
N SER A 382 26.06 4.24 10.04
CA SER A 382 27.51 4.49 10.03
C SER A 382 27.96 5.73 9.23
N GLY A 383 27.03 6.46 8.61
CA GLY A 383 27.36 7.63 7.78
C GLY A 383 27.85 7.29 6.37
N ALA A 384 27.86 6.00 6.00
CA ALA A 384 28.27 5.58 4.66
C ALA A 384 27.32 6.14 3.58
N SER A 385 27.87 6.34 2.38
CA SER A 385 27.05 6.58 1.20
C SER A 385 26.23 5.33 0.87
N GLU A 386 25.16 5.52 0.14
CA GLU A 386 24.45 4.42 -0.48
C GLU A 386 25.43 3.56 -1.30
N MET A 387 25.25 2.24 -1.28
CA MET A 387 25.95 1.32 -2.18
C MET A 387 25.01 0.91 -3.29
N CYS A 388 25.57 0.73 -4.49
CA CYS A 388 24.81 0.24 -5.61
C CYS A 388 24.51 -1.26 -5.41
N ALA A 389 23.37 -1.55 -4.78
CA ALA A 389 22.80 -2.87 -4.59
C ALA A 389 21.29 -2.74 -4.84
N THR A 390 20.82 -3.23 -5.99
CA THR A 390 19.46 -2.97 -6.45
C THR A 390 18.80 -4.19 -7.09
N ALA A 391 17.47 -4.21 -7.04
CA ALA A 391 16.62 -5.14 -7.76
C ALA A 391 16.70 -4.98 -9.29
N LEU A 392 17.33 -3.93 -9.83
CA LEU A 392 17.56 -3.80 -11.26
C LEU A 392 18.70 -4.71 -11.79
N GLY A 393 19.33 -5.49 -10.89
CA GLY A 393 20.30 -6.53 -11.21
C GLY A 393 21.75 -6.06 -11.09
N SER A 394 22.67 -7.01 -10.92
CA SER A 394 24.08 -6.72 -10.62
C SER A 394 24.82 -5.92 -11.71
N SER A 395 24.37 -6.00 -12.97
CA SER A 395 24.93 -5.20 -14.07
C SER A 395 24.54 -3.72 -13.99
N SER A 396 23.40 -3.40 -13.36
CA SER A 396 23.01 -2.02 -13.07
C SER A 396 23.88 -1.38 -11.97
N CYS A 397 24.57 -2.22 -11.18
CA CYS A 397 25.45 -1.80 -10.08
C CYS A 397 26.86 -1.38 -10.49
N GLN A 398 27.15 -1.30 -11.79
CA GLN A 398 28.38 -0.70 -12.28
C GLN A 398 28.23 0.82 -12.30
N ALA A 399 28.33 1.44 -11.12
CA ALA A 399 28.63 2.86 -11.03
C ALA A 399 29.90 3.09 -11.85
N THR A 400 29.78 3.92 -12.89
CA THR A 400 30.92 4.40 -13.68
C THR A 400 31.95 4.92 -12.68
N ALA A 401 33.14 4.32 -12.65
CA ALA A 401 34.26 4.85 -11.89
C ALA A 401 34.53 6.27 -12.43
N GLY A 402 34.01 7.28 -11.73
CA GLY A 402 34.19 8.67 -12.09
C GLY A 402 35.67 9.03 -11.98
N THR A 403 36.32 9.19 -13.11
CA THR A 403 37.49 10.07 -13.21
C THR A 403 37.05 11.49 -12.90
N GLY A 404 37.75 12.12 -11.97
CA GLY A 404 37.42 13.41 -11.39
C GLY A 404 37.25 14.56 -12.39
N THR A 405 36.52 15.55 -11.89
CA THR A 405 36.15 16.84 -12.47
C THR A 405 37.28 17.58 -13.17
N SER A 406 36.99 18.17 -14.34
CA SER A 406 37.48 19.50 -14.71
C SER A 406 36.44 20.19 -15.58
N SER A 407 35.92 21.28 -15.04
CA SER A 407 35.02 22.25 -15.65
C SER A 407 35.68 22.96 -16.83
N SER A 408 34.97 23.06 -17.95
CA SER A 408 35.13 24.17 -18.89
C SER A 408 33.82 24.42 -19.62
N SER A 409 33.24 25.58 -19.30
CA SER A 409 32.15 26.26 -19.98
C SER A 409 32.50 26.58 -21.44
N SER A 410 31.57 26.28 -22.35
CA SER A 410 31.42 27.04 -23.59
C SER A 410 30.07 26.80 -24.22
N SER A 411 29.29 27.87 -24.25
CA SER A 411 28.09 28.15 -25.02
C SER A 411 28.34 28.08 -26.52
N SER A 412 27.33 27.66 -27.30
CA SER A 412 26.98 28.06 -28.69
C SER A 412 25.93 27.07 -29.23
N SER A 413 24.67 27.43 -29.42
CA SER A 413 24.10 28.13 -30.59
C SER A 413 23.37 27.17 -31.53
N SER A 414 22.08 27.46 -31.66
CA SER A 414 21.08 26.89 -32.53
C SER A 414 21.39 26.99 -34.02
N THR A 415 21.07 25.94 -34.78
CA THR A 415 20.80 26.05 -36.22
C THR A 415 19.49 25.34 -36.56
N THR A 416 18.54 26.16 -36.98
CA THR A 416 17.28 25.82 -37.64
C THR A 416 17.51 25.27 -39.05
N THR A 417 16.79 24.22 -39.43
CA THR A 417 16.51 23.90 -40.83
C THR A 417 15.05 23.50 -40.98
N SER A 418 14.33 24.33 -41.73
CA SER A 418 12.95 24.15 -42.16
C SER A 418 12.91 23.47 -43.52
N SER A 419 11.97 22.54 -43.73
CA SER A 419 11.46 22.20 -45.07
C SER A 419 10.08 21.54 -45.02
N SER A 420 9.07 22.37 -45.30
CA SER A 420 7.87 22.17 -46.14
C SER A 420 7.26 20.77 -46.38
N SER A 421 6.06 20.61 -45.83
CA SER A 421 4.78 20.18 -46.44
C SER A 421 4.75 19.40 -47.77
N SER A 422 4.01 18.29 -47.76
CA SER A 422 3.01 17.98 -48.79
C SER A 422 1.85 17.15 -48.21
N SER A 423 0.64 17.58 -48.55
CA SER A 423 -0.65 16.99 -48.18
C SER A 423 -1.20 16.15 -49.33
N SER A 424 -1.81 15.00 -49.03
CA SER A 424 -2.81 14.40 -49.91
C SER A 424 -3.83 13.58 -49.11
N SER A 425 -5.08 13.98 -49.29
CA SER A 425 -6.35 13.45 -48.78
C SER A 425 -6.77 12.12 -49.41
N SER A 426 -7.52 11.28 -48.67
CA SER A 426 -8.78 10.67 -49.15
C SER A 426 -9.54 9.97 -48.01
N SER A 427 -10.81 9.67 -48.28
CA SER A 427 -11.99 9.61 -47.41
C SER A 427 -12.59 8.21 -47.23
N THR A 428 -13.42 8.05 -46.17
CA THR A 428 -14.55 7.09 -45.99
C THR A 428 -14.20 5.58 -45.89
N SER A 429 -14.90 4.69 -45.18
CA SER A 429 -16.28 4.66 -44.66
C SER A 429 -16.43 3.61 -43.53
N LYS A 430 -17.55 3.71 -42.81
CA LYS A 430 -18.03 2.92 -41.67
C LYS A 430 -18.52 1.52 -42.07
N SER A 431 -18.35 0.51 -41.21
CA SER A 431 -19.26 -0.65 -41.18
C SER A 431 -19.36 -1.26 -39.79
N THR A 432 -20.59 -1.62 -39.42
CA THR A 432 -21.08 -2.12 -38.14
C THR A 432 -21.13 -3.64 -38.18
N THR A 433 -20.88 -4.34 -37.07
CA THR A 433 -21.32 -5.74 -36.92
C THR A 433 -21.77 -6.02 -35.49
N THR A 434 -23.00 -6.51 -35.40
CA THR A 434 -23.75 -6.92 -34.21
C THR A 434 -23.56 -8.42 -34.00
N THR A 435 -23.46 -8.91 -32.75
CA THR A 435 -23.55 -10.35 -32.47
C THR A 435 -24.36 -10.63 -31.22
N THR A 436 -25.35 -11.51 -31.39
CA THR A 436 -26.40 -11.95 -30.45
C THR A 436 -25.90 -13.07 -29.53
N SER A 437 -26.31 -13.06 -28.25
CA SER A 437 -26.10 -14.17 -27.29
C SER A 437 -27.29 -15.11 -27.24
N SER A 438 -27.03 -16.42 -27.13
CA SER A 438 -28.03 -17.47 -26.89
C SER A 438 -27.72 -18.23 -25.58
N THR A 439 -28.77 -18.44 -24.80
CA THR A 439 -28.79 -19.09 -23.47
C THR A 439 -29.13 -20.57 -23.61
N THR A 440 -28.48 -21.45 -22.84
CA THR A 440 -28.89 -22.86 -22.70
C THR A 440 -28.91 -23.29 -21.24
N THR A 441 -30.06 -23.79 -20.81
CA THR A 441 -30.38 -24.34 -19.47
C THR A 441 -30.02 -25.82 -19.41
N SER A 442 -29.61 -26.35 -18.24
CA SER A 442 -29.56 -27.81 -17.98
C SER A 442 -29.86 -28.15 -16.52
N THR A 443 -30.57 -29.26 -16.35
CA THR A 443 -31.26 -29.78 -15.16
C THR A 443 -30.41 -30.75 -14.32
N THR A 444 -30.79 -30.86 -13.05
CA THR A 444 -30.12 -31.48 -11.89
C THR A 444 -30.32 -33.00 -11.77
N THR A 445 -29.27 -33.73 -11.34
CA THR A 445 -29.37 -35.04 -10.67
C THR A 445 -28.53 -35.02 -9.38
N THR A 446 -29.10 -35.57 -8.31
CA THR A 446 -28.66 -35.48 -6.91
C THR A 446 -27.50 -36.43 -6.61
N SER A 447 -26.31 -35.90 -6.36
CA SER A 447 -25.21 -36.58 -5.67
C SER A 447 -25.09 -36.03 -4.25
N THR A 448 -24.68 -36.87 -3.30
CA THR A 448 -24.30 -36.47 -1.94
C THR A 448 -23.28 -35.33 -2.03
N GLY A 449 -23.69 -34.12 -1.64
CA GLY A 449 -22.91 -32.91 -1.85
C GLY A 449 -21.51 -33.02 -1.25
N ALA A 450 -20.49 -32.61 -2.01
CA ALA A 450 -19.14 -32.48 -1.50
C ALA A 450 -19.17 -31.65 -0.21
N GLN A 451 -18.42 -32.06 0.81
CA GLN A 451 -18.24 -31.29 2.04
C GLN A 451 -17.06 -30.32 1.86
N GLN A 452 -17.14 -29.14 2.44
CA GLN A 452 -16.04 -28.17 2.45
C GLN A 452 -14.97 -28.57 3.47
N THR A 453 -13.71 -28.29 3.16
CA THR A 453 -12.59 -28.45 4.12
C THR A 453 -12.65 -27.38 5.20
N HIS A 454 -11.90 -27.58 6.29
CA HIS A 454 -11.60 -26.51 7.25
C HIS A 454 -11.13 -25.26 6.49
N TRP A 455 -11.67 -24.09 6.83
CA TRP A 455 -11.43 -22.79 6.16
C TRP A 455 -12.04 -22.63 4.76
N GLY A 456 -12.76 -23.63 4.24
CA GLY A 456 -13.47 -23.53 2.98
C GLY A 456 -14.73 -22.67 3.08
N GLN A 457 -15.08 -21.95 2.00
CA GLN A 457 -16.34 -21.21 1.93
C GLN A 457 -17.52 -22.20 1.89
N CYS A 458 -18.44 -22.06 2.83
CA CYS A 458 -19.59 -22.93 3.02
C CYS A 458 -20.94 -22.20 2.89
N GLY A 459 -20.93 -20.91 2.53
CA GLY A 459 -22.16 -20.13 2.38
C GLY A 459 -21.90 -18.69 1.95
N GLY A 460 -23.00 -17.95 1.78
CA GLY A 460 -23.01 -16.59 1.27
C GLY A 460 -23.90 -16.40 0.04
N ILE A 461 -24.46 -15.20 -0.14
CA ILE A 461 -25.22 -14.79 -1.32
C ILE A 461 -24.36 -14.99 -2.56
N GLY A 462 -24.85 -15.81 -3.49
CA GLY A 462 -24.14 -16.15 -4.74
C GLY A 462 -23.21 -17.37 -4.66
N TRP A 463 -23.02 -17.97 -3.48
CA TRP A 463 -22.23 -19.19 -3.34
C TRP A 463 -22.98 -20.41 -3.91
N THR A 464 -22.33 -21.16 -4.81
CA THR A 464 -22.87 -22.37 -5.45
C THR A 464 -22.12 -23.65 -5.08
N GLY A 465 -21.11 -23.56 -4.20
CA GLY A 465 -20.31 -24.70 -3.76
C GLY A 465 -20.89 -25.42 -2.53
N PRO A 466 -20.10 -26.35 -1.94
CA PRO A 466 -20.48 -27.07 -0.72
C PRO A 466 -21.00 -26.17 0.39
N THR A 467 -22.09 -26.55 1.05
CA THR A 467 -22.66 -25.81 2.20
C THR A 467 -22.48 -26.52 3.54
N SER A 468 -21.99 -27.76 3.51
CA SER A 468 -21.71 -28.57 4.69
C SER A 468 -20.21 -28.69 4.88
N CYS A 469 -19.74 -28.57 6.12
CA CYS A 469 -18.32 -28.69 6.47
C CYS A 469 -17.92 -30.13 6.75
N SER A 470 -16.65 -30.47 6.53
CA SER A 470 -16.08 -31.75 6.94
C SER A 470 -16.08 -31.89 8.46
N GLY A 471 -16.07 -33.13 8.95
CA GLY A 471 -16.33 -33.45 10.36
C GLY A 471 -15.46 -32.66 11.34
N GLY A 472 -16.12 -31.98 12.28
CA GLY A 472 -15.50 -31.16 13.33
C GLY A 472 -15.75 -29.65 13.18
N TYR A 473 -16.12 -29.19 11.98
CA TYR A 473 -16.29 -27.77 11.68
C TYR A 473 -17.74 -27.40 11.43
N THR A 474 -18.10 -26.15 11.70
CA THR A 474 -19.43 -25.59 11.48
C THR A 474 -19.34 -24.43 10.51
N CYS A 475 -20.32 -24.32 9.61
CA CYS A 475 -20.39 -23.19 8.69
C CYS A 475 -20.79 -21.93 9.45
N LYS A 476 -19.86 -20.97 9.60
CA LYS A 476 -20.09 -19.70 10.28
C LYS A 476 -20.15 -18.55 9.28
N ALA A 477 -21.24 -17.80 9.31
CA ALA A 477 -21.40 -16.61 8.49
C ALA A 477 -20.47 -15.50 8.96
N SER A 478 -19.67 -14.95 8.05
CA SER A 478 -18.86 -13.75 8.29
C SER A 478 -19.58 -12.50 7.80
N ASN A 479 -20.23 -12.59 6.64
CA ASN A 479 -21.10 -11.54 6.10
C ASN A 479 -22.16 -12.17 5.16
N PRO A 480 -23.12 -11.39 4.62
CA PRO A 480 -24.17 -11.93 3.76
C PRO A 480 -23.66 -12.68 2.52
N TYR A 481 -22.46 -12.37 2.03
CA TYR A 481 -21.85 -12.97 0.83
C TYR A 481 -20.83 -14.08 1.14
N TYR A 482 -20.50 -14.31 2.41
CA TYR A 482 -19.45 -15.25 2.79
C TYR A 482 -19.69 -15.93 4.14
N SER A 483 -19.63 -17.25 4.14
CA SER A 483 -19.60 -18.11 5.33
C SER A 483 -18.47 -19.12 5.19
N GLN A 484 -17.81 -19.49 6.29
CA GLN A 484 -16.62 -20.35 6.28
C GLN A 484 -16.74 -21.50 7.28
N CYS A 485 -16.16 -22.65 6.95
CA CYS A 485 -16.04 -23.78 7.88
C CYS A 485 -15.00 -23.50 8.95
N LEU A 486 -15.44 -23.41 10.21
CA LEU A 486 -14.64 -23.09 11.41
C LEU A 486 -14.83 -24.10 12.53
#